data_AF-A0A8T7DQ84-F1
#
_entry.id   AF-A0A8T7DQ84-F1
#
_cell.length_a   1.000
_cell.length_b   1.000
_cell.length_c   1.000
_cell.angle_alpha   90.00
_cell.angle_beta   90.00
_cell.angle_gamma   90.00
#
_symmetry.space_group_name_H-M   'P 1'
#
loop_
_entity.id
_entity.type
_entity.pdbx_description
1 polymer ?
#
loop_
_entity_poly.entity_id
_entity_poly.type
_entity_poly.pdbx_seq_one_letter_code
_entity_poly.pdbx_strand_id
1 'polypeptide(L)' 'DDMKNAGAKCLREAGPMNAGTTIIAFFEDPDGYPIELIGKR' A
#
# COMPACT_ATOMS: atom_id res chain seq x y z
N ASP A 1 -7.33 5.82 0.62
CA ASP A 1 -7.68 6.60 -0.59
C ASP A 1 -6.75 7.80 -0.83
N ASP A 2 -6.28 8.47 0.23
CA ASP A 2 -5.40 9.65 0.13
C ASP A 2 -4.18 9.49 -0.78
N MET A 3 -3.47 8.36 -0.70
CA MET A 3 -2.31 8.10 -1.57
C MET A 3 -2.69 8.04 -3.06
N LYS A 4 -3.83 7.42 -3.39
CA LYS A 4 -4.33 7.35 -4.78
C LYS A 4 -4.75 8.75 -5.26
N ASN A 5 -5.43 9.52 -4.40
CA ASN A 5 -5.82 10.90 -4.70
C ASN A 5 -4.60 11.84 -4.84
N ALA A 6 -3.51 11.55 -4.14
CA ALA A 6 -2.24 12.26 -4.24
C ALA A 6 -1.43 11.89 -5.49
N GLY A 7 -1.91 10.98 -6.34
CA GLY A 7 -1.21 10.53 -7.54
C GLY A 7 -0.09 9.53 -7.28
N ALA A 8 -0.01 8.93 -6.08
CA ALA A 8 0.96 7.89 -5.81
C ALA A 8 0.62 6.64 -6.63
N LYS A 9 1.65 6.02 -7.21
CA LYS A 9 1.49 4.82 -8.04
C LYS A 9 1.26 3.61 -7.15
N CYS A 10 0.08 3.03 -7.26
CA CYS A 10 -0.29 1.82 -6.52
C CYS A 10 0.35 0.59 -7.18
N LEU A 11 1.23 -0.10 -6.45
CA LEU A 11 1.85 -1.36 -6.90
C LEU A 11 0.99 -2.57 -6.54
N ARG A 12 0.32 -2.50 -5.39
CA ARG A 12 -0.64 -3.52 -4.93
C ARG A 12 -1.72 -2.85 -4.10
N GLU A 13 -2.97 -3.09 -4.47
CA GLU A 13 -4.10 -2.57 -3.71
C GLU A 13 -4.18 -3.17 -2.30
N ALA A 14 -4.85 -2.45 -1.40
CA ALA A 14 -5.07 -2.91 -0.04
C ALA A 14 -5.78 -4.27 -0.01
N GLY A 15 -5.13 -5.27 0.58
CA GLY A 15 -5.68 -6.61 0.70
C GLY A 15 -5.00 -7.41 1.81
N PRO A 16 -5.58 -8.56 2.20
CA PRO A 16 -5.03 -9.39 3.25
C PRO A 16 -3.64 -9.93 2.86
N MET A 17 -2.77 -10.03 3.84
CA MET A 17 -1.50 -10.75 3.71
C MET A 17 -1.78 -12.26 3.55
N ASN A 18 -0.91 -12.97 2.82
CA ASN A 18 -1.07 -14.41 2.56
C ASN A 18 -1.21 -15.28 3.81
N ALA A 19 -0.70 -14.84 4.96
CA ALA A 19 -0.66 -15.61 6.20
C ALA A 19 -1.31 -14.90 7.40
N GLY A 20 -2.24 -13.96 7.17
CA GLY A 20 -2.88 -13.25 8.27
C GLY A 20 -4.07 -12.39 7.85
N THR A 21 -4.69 -11.73 8.83
CA THR A 21 -5.81 -10.80 8.62
C THR A 21 -5.35 -9.36 8.44
N THR A 22 -4.06 -9.08 8.60
CA THR A 22 -3.49 -7.75 8.40
C THR A 22 -3.67 -7.35 6.94
N ILE A 23 -4.34 -6.22 6.74
CA ILE A 23 -4.49 -5.60 5.42
C ILE A 23 -3.21 -4.84 5.10
N ILE A 24 -2.61 -5.12 3.94
CA ILE A 24 -1.41 -4.44 3.45
C ILE A 24 -1.66 -3.88 2.06
N ALA A 25 -1.02 -2.75 1.74
CA ALA A 25 -1.00 -2.16 0.41
C ALA A 25 0.44 -1.76 0.04
N PHE A 26 0.76 -1.72 -1.26
CA PHE A 26 2.05 -1.23 -1.74
C PHE A 26 1.88 -0.03 -2.67
N PHE A 27 2.68 1.00 -2.44
CA PHE A 27 2.78 2.18 -3.28
C PHE A 27 4.24 2.44 -3.66
N GLU A 28 4.45 3.16 -4.74
CA GLU A 28 5.76 3.68 -5.15
C GLU A 28 5.84 5.16 -4.75
N ASP A 29 6.96 5.56 -4.14
CA ASP A 29 7.25 6.96 -3.87
C ASP A 29 7.80 7.69 -5.13
N PRO A 30 7.98 9.02 -5.09
CA PRO A 30 8.51 9.76 -6.24
C PRO A 30 9.93 9.36 -6.68
N ASP A 31 10.70 8.74 -5.77
CA ASP A 31 12.07 8.27 -6.03
C ASP A 31 12.11 6.83 -6.57
N GLY A 32 10.95 6.16 -6.68
CA GLY A 32 10.81 4.80 -7.19
C GLY A 32 10.90 3.71 -6.14
N TYR A 33 10.92 4.04 -4.85
CA TYR A 33 10.99 3.06 -3.77
C TYR A 33 9.60 2.52 -3.40
N PRO A 34 9.47 1.19 -3.22
CA PRO A 34 8.21 0.59 -2.77
C PRO A 34 8.01 0.80 -1.27
N ILE A 35 6.87 1.40 -0.92
CA ILE A 35 6.39 1.61 0.45
C ILE A 35 5.29 0.58 0.76
N GLU A 36 5.45 -0.15 1.87
CA GLU A 36 4.42 -1.04 2.42
C GLU A 36 3.58 -0.30 3.47
N LEU A 37 2.28 -0.20 3.23
CA LEU A 37 1.32 0.33 4.19
C LEU A 37 0.70 -0.81 4.97
N ILE A 38 0.86 -0.79 6.30
CA ILE A 38 0.30 -1.78 7.21
C ILE A 38 -0.99 -1.22 7.82
N GLY A 39 -2.10 -1.92 7.60
CA GLY A 39 -3.40 -1.61 8.18
C GLY A 39 -3.35 -1.68 9.71
N LYS A 40 -4.04 -0.74 10.36
CA LYS A 40 -4.21 -0.75 11.82
C LYS A 40 -5.02 -1.99 12.23
N ARG A 41 -4.67 -2.59 13.38
CA ARG A 41 -5.48 -3.65 14.00
C ARG A 41 -6.80 -3.12 14.52
#